data_AF-A0A507AQC9-F1
#
_entry.id   AF-A0A507AQC9-F1
#
_cell.length_a   1.000
_cell.length_b   1.000
_cell.length_c   1.000
_cell.angle_alpha   90.00
_cell.angle_beta   90.00
_cell.angle_gamma   90.00
#
_symmetry.space_group_name_H-M   'P 1'
#
loop_
_entity.id
_entity.type
_entity.pdbx_description
1 polymer ?
#
loop_
_entity_poly.entity_id
_entity_poly.type
_entity_poly.pdbx_seq_one_letter_code
_entity_poly.pdbx_strand_id
1 'polypeptide(L)'
;MYRQLLWLGLTSAAAAAVLADTYAQHALTFETESSKKFKCDLPPSVAPGDDGFPLASDLFSGNEALERQVARHGAIVRVPSISFDDMDEVDVDERWDVFLDLHRVLEQQFPKVHERMTKEIVNRLGLVYTIKGKDESLKPLMLAAHQDVVPVADPSTWAHPPFSGYFDGTFLWGRGSSDDKNSLTALLSALEALLSRDDWTPKRTIVLAFGFDEETSGRRGAGTIAPFLEDRYGKDSMAMILDEGGMGLQVVDDTVYALPAVSEKGHVDIWFELRVLGGHSSIPFPHTGIGIIAEIVHALESHPYEPKLIEGSPVHDHFVCQARYSPHADRRLTRLVRQGDLKALVKELVRQGPATHYRLQTSQAVDLVEGGAKINAMPEVVRLGVNYRVAPQNSINEVKRNILKYIRPIVKRYRLDVDAFDGQTFGLGPDELEFGSDDNGDDDGFYYDVNYNGTLAIWSTQETQPAHTSPTSGKVWDLFSGTIQHTFGSKHRKVVPVGELMTGNTDTRHYLDLTRNVYRFVPTRQGESINIHTVNERIDMHSHMDACRFYYDLVRNFDRSDAGKTSWGYNEL
;
A
#
# COMPACT_ATOMS: atom_id res chain seq x y z
N MET A 1 51.96 7.33 -61.11
CA MET A 1 53.29 7.48 -60.50
C MET A 1 53.22 6.90 -59.09
N TYR A 2 53.93 5.79 -58.83
CA TYR A 2 54.29 5.15 -57.54
C TYR A 2 53.23 5.08 -56.41
N ARG A 3 52.61 3.90 -56.17
CA ARG A 3 52.98 2.83 -55.18
C ARG A 3 52.80 3.30 -53.71
N GLN A 4 52.14 2.62 -52.76
CA GLN A 4 51.89 1.19 -52.57
C GLN A 4 50.96 0.95 -51.33
N LEU A 5 50.17 -0.14 -51.38
CA LEU A 5 49.86 -1.17 -50.35
C LEU A 5 48.90 -0.99 -49.14
N LEU A 6 48.26 -2.15 -48.84
CA LEU A 6 47.39 -2.62 -47.73
C LEU A 6 45.88 -2.48 -48.01
N TRP A 7 45.09 -3.48 -48.41
CA TRP A 7 44.89 -4.92 -48.08
C TRP A 7 44.35 -5.22 -46.65
N LEU A 8 43.14 -5.82 -46.66
CA LEU A 8 42.42 -6.65 -45.69
C LEU A 8 41.72 -6.01 -44.48
N GLY A 9 40.40 -6.26 -44.38
CA GLY A 9 39.68 -6.21 -43.09
C GLY A 9 38.20 -5.81 -43.10
N LEU A 10 37.39 -6.17 -44.10
CA LEU A 10 35.93 -6.17 -43.97
C LEU A 10 35.51 -7.47 -43.28
N THR A 11 34.95 -7.40 -42.07
CA THR A 11 33.75 -8.14 -41.61
C THR A 11 33.48 -7.91 -40.12
N SER A 12 32.19 -7.93 -39.77
CA SER A 12 31.56 -7.91 -38.44
C SER A 12 31.49 -6.59 -37.65
N ALA A 13 30.60 -5.69 -38.08
CA ALA A 13 29.95 -4.72 -37.19
C ALA A 13 28.50 -4.47 -37.67
N ALA A 14 27.65 -5.50 -37.57
CA ALA A 14 26.21 -5.38 -37.82
C ALA A 14 25.45 -6.47 -37.04
N ALA A 15 25.59 -6.49 -35.72
CA ALA A 15 24.76 -7.29 -34.82
C ALA A 15 24.89 -6.78 -33.36
N ALA A 16 24.62 -5.50 -33.11
CA ALA A 16 24.57 -4.96 -31.74
C ALA A 16 23.82 -3.61 -31.63
N ALA A 17 22.77 -3.39 -32.43
CA ALA A 17 22.00 -2.15 -32.39
C ALA A 17 20.49 -2.36 -32.57
N VAL A 18 19.99 -3.52 -32.14
CA VAL A 18 18.55 -3.78 -31.95
C VAL A 18 18.46 -4.55 -30.64
N LEU A 19 18.19 -3.85 -29.54
CA LEU A 19 17.69 -4.32 -28.22
C LEU A 19 18.02 -3.30 -27.10
N ALA A 20 17.90 -2.00 -27.37
CA ALA A 20 18.02 -0.96 -26.34
C ALA A 20 17.15 0.25 -26.73
N ASP A 21 15.86 0.02 -26.89
CA ASP A 21 14.88 1.11 -26.98
C ASP A 21 13.48 0.60 -26.59
N THR A 22 13.34 0.15 -25.35
CA THR A 22 12.04 0.09 -24.65
C THR A 22 12.31 0.41 -23.18
N TYR A 23 11.45 1.24 -22.58
CA TYR A 23 11.55 1.85 -21.25
C TYR A 23 12.40 3.13 -21.10
N ALA A 24 12.25 4.06 -22.05
CA ALA A 24 12.45 5.47 -21.75
C ALA A 24 11.23 6.02 -20.98
N GLN A 25 11.48 6.41 -19.73
CA GLN A 25 10.54 7.09 -18.83
C GLN A 25 9.86 8.27 -19.55
N HIS A 26 8.56 8.18 -19.79
CA HIS A 26 7.77 9.34 -20.18
C HIS A 26 7.56 10.21 -18.93
N ALA A 27 8.44 11.20 -18.76
CA ALA A 27 8.16 12.34 -17.91
C ALA A 27 6.88 13.02 -18.42
N LEU A 28 5.82 12.98 -17.62
CA LEU A 28 4.54 13.61 -17.92
C LEU A 28 4.74 15.13 -18.07
N THR A 29 4.73 15.61 -19.32
CA THR A 29 4.60 17.03 -19.62
C THR A 29 3.13 17.42 -19.45
N PHE A 30 2.82 18.16 -18.38
CA PHE A 30 1.52 18.80 -18.22
C PHE A 30 1.42 19.98 -19.18
N GLU A 31 0.50 19.92 -20.14
CA GLU A 31 0.15 21.06 -20.98
C GLU A 31 -0.46 22.17 -20.10
N THR A 32 0.21 23.33 -20.13
CA THR A 32 -0.18 24.53 -19.40
C THR A 32 -1.32 25.26 -20.12
N GLU A 33 -2.57 24.90 -19.82
CA GLU A 33 -3.72 25.80 -20.00
C GLU A 33 -4.00 26.58 -18.71
N SER A 34 -3.35 27.74 -18.60
CA SER A 34 -3.65 28.79 -17.63
C SER A 34 -5.13 29.23 -17.75
N SER A 35 -6.00 28.78 -16.82
CA SER A 35 -7.22 29.45 -16.28
C SER A 35 -8.39 28.53 -15.84
N LYS A 36 -8.19 27.23 -15.57
CA LYS A 36 -9.30 26.36 -15.07
C LYS A 36 -9.42 26.38 -13.53
N LYS A 37 -10.17 27.38 -13.07
CA LYS A 37 -10.93 27.52 -11.81
C LYS A 37 -10.92 26.31 -10.86
N PHE A 38 -10.54 26.55 -9.61
CA PHE A 38 -11.00 25.93 -8.36
C PHE A 38 -12.25 25.01 -8.48
N LYS A 39 -12.07 23.76 -8.91
CA LYS A 39 -13.17 22.81 -9.18
C LYS A 39 -12.96 21.54 -8.38
N CYS A 40 -13.88 21.30 -7.46
CA CYS A 40 -14.15 20.00 -6.86
C CYS A 40 -15.65 19.77 -7.03
N ASP A 41 -16.05 19.50 -8.26
CA ASP A 41 -17.45 19.26 -8.60
C ASP A 41 -17.77 17.78 -8.32
N LEU A 42 -18.79 17.53 -7.50
CA LEU A 42 -19.14 16.19 -7.09
C LEU A 42 -20.18 15.60 -8.05
N PRO A 43 -20.05 14.31 -8.42
CA PRO A 43 -21.13 13.60 -9.11
C PRO A 43 -22.37 13.54 -8.19
N PRO A 44 -23.57 13.35 -8.74
CA PRO A 44 -24.77 13.20 -7.93
C PRO A 44 -24.67 11.96 -7.03
N SER A 45 -25.36 12.00 -5.88
CA SER A 45 -25.54 10.83 -5.03
C SER A 45 -26.28 9.72 -5.80
N VAL A 46 -25.86 8.47 -5.59
CA VAL A 46 -26.40 7.29 -6.28
C VAL A 46 -26.97 6.31 -5.26
N ALA A 47 -28.30 6.33 -5.10
CA ALA A 47 -29.03 5.35 -4.29
C ALA A 47 -29.29 4.06 -5.08
N PRO A 48 -29.29 2.87 -4.44
CA PRO A 48 -29.75 1.63 -5.06
C PRO A 48 -31.15 1.75 -5.70
N GLY A 49 -31.48 0.84 -6.61
CA GLY A 49 -32.76 0.88 -7.32
C GLY A 49 -33.93 0.50 -6.42
N ASP A 50 -35.15 0.86 -6.84
CA ASP A 50 -36.36 0.24 -6.30
C ASP A 50 -36.57 -1.12 -6.99
N ASP A 51 -35.84 -2.12 -6.50
CA ASP A 51 -35.72 -3.48 -7.05
C ASP A 51 -36.26 -4.56 -6.07
N GLY A 52 -37.01 -4.11 -5.06
CA GLY A 52 -37.59 -4.96 -4.02
C GLY A 52 -36.59 -5.49 -2.99
N PHE A 53 -35.31 -5.11 -3.05
CA PHE A 53 -34.39 -5.38 -1.95
C PHE A 53 -34.64 -4.42 -0.78
N PRO A 54 -34.51 -4.89 0.47
CA PRO A 54 -34.55 -4.01 1.63
C PRO A 54 -33.42 -2.98 1.56
N LEU A 55 -33.65 -1.82 2.17
CA LEU A 55 -32.64 -0.78 2.27
C LEU A 55 -31.49 -1.25 3.17
N ALA A 56 -30.27 -0.83 2.87
CA ALA A 56 -29.11 -1.11 3.72
C ALA A 56 -29.32 -0.63 5.17
N SER A 57 -30.00 0.52 5.34
CA SER A 57 -30.38 1.05 6.64
C SER A 57 -31.29 0.12 7.43
N ASP A 58 -32.12 -0.69 6.76
CA ASP A 58 -33.06 -1.58 7.44
C ASP A 58 -32.36 -2.89 7.85
N LEU A 59 -31.39 -3.34 7.04
CA LEU A 59 -30.64 -4.58 7.28
C LEU A 59 -29.52 -4.43 8.32
N PHE A 60 -28.84 -3.28 8.30
CA PHE A 60 -27.61 -3.06 9.07
C PHE A 60 -27.77 -1.90 10.06
N SER A 61 -28.96 -1.77 10.64
CA SER A 61 -29.23 -0.87 11.76
C SER A 61 -30.07 -1.57 12.82
N GLY A 62 -29.98 -1.08 14.06
CA GLY A 62 -30.72 -1.62 15.19
C GLY A 62 -29.99 -2.75 15.93
N ASN A 63 -30.57 -3.16 17.06
CA ASN A 63 -29.90 -4.06 18.00
C ASN A 63 -29.72 -5.48 17.46
N GLU A 64 -30.70 -6.02 16.71
CA GLU A 64 -30.57 -7.37 16.15
C GLU A 64 -29.44 -7.43 15.11
N ALA A 65 -29.33 -6.42 14.25
CA ALA A 65 -28.25 -6.31 13.28
C ALA A 65 -26.89 -6.17 14.00
N LEU A 66 -26.83 -5.34 15.05
CA LEU A 66 -25.63 -5.17 15.88
C LEU A 66 -25.20 -6.51 16.50
N GLU A 67 -26.10 -7.19 17.22
CA GLU A 67 -25.82 -8.49 17.86
C GLU A 67 -25.32 -9.52 16.85
N ARG A 68 -25.93 -9.57 15.66
CA ARG A 68 -25.52 -10.46 14.57
C ARG A 68 -24.12 -10.14 14.05
N GLN A 69 -23.81 -8.86 13.83
CA GLN A 69 -22.48 -8.46 13.36
C GLN A 69 -21.41 -8.66 14.44
N VAL A 70 -21.72 -8.41 15.72
CA VAL A 70 -20.82 -8.73 16.84
C VAL A 70 -20.52 -10.23 16.89
N ALA A 71 -21.54 -11.07 16.71
CA ALA A 71 -21.36 -12.52 16.69
C ALA A 71 -20.47 -12.98 15.52
N ARG A 72 -20.75 -12.51 14.31
CA ARG A 72 -19.97 -12.84 13.10
C ARG A 72 -18.53 -12.36 13.21
N HIS A 73 -18.35 -11.07 13.46
CA HIS A 73 -17.03 -10.46 13.49
C HIS A 73 -16.20 -11.01 14.66
N GLY A 74 -16.81 -11.15 15.85
CA GLY A 74 -16.17 -11.76 17.00
C GLY A 74 -15.76 -13.21 16.77
N ALA A 75 -16.51 -14.01 16.01
CA ALA A 75 -16.11 -15.38 15.67
C ALA A 75 -14.84 -15.43 14.80
N ILE A 76 -14.71 -14.49 13.86
CA ILE A 76 -13.58 -14.41 12.93
C ILE A 76 -12.34 -13.83 13.65
N VAL A 77 -12.52 -12.83 14.52
CA VAL A 77 -11.45 -12.27 15.39
C VAL A 77 -10.89 -13.31 16.36
N ARG A 78 -11.68 -14.30 16.79
CA ARG A 78 -11.20 -15.37 17.69
C ARG A 78 -10.21 -16.34 17.06
N VAL A 79 -10.09 -16.36 15.73
CA VAL A 79 -9.12 -17.20 15.05
C VAL A 79 -7.80 -16.44 14.94
N PRO A 80 -6.69 -16.91 15.54
CA PRO A 80 -5.41 -16.21 15.54
C PRO A 80 -4.63 -16.46 14.25
N SER A 81 -5.16 -15.99 13.11
CA SER A 81 -4.57 -16.10 11.78
C SER A 81 -3.34 -15.20 11.59
N ILE A 82 -2.31 -15.40 12.41
CA ILE A 82 -1.12 -14.55 12.45
C ILE A 82 -0.15 -14.94 11.32
N SER A 83 0.34 -13.96 10.57
CA SER A 83 1.47 -14.11 9.65
C SER A 83 2.75 -13.53 10.29
N PHE A 84 3.91 -14.11 9.95
CA PHE A 84 5.23 -13.64 10.40
C PHE A 84 6.18 -13.54 9.22
N ASP A 85 7.09 -12.56 9.25
CA ASP A 85 8.09 -12.35 8.20
C ASP A 85 9.01 -13.58 7.98
N ASP A 86 9.15 -14.44 8.99
CA ASP A 86 9.99 -15.64 8.98
C ASP A 86 9.24 -16.94 8.64
N MET A 87 7.99 -16.86 8.21
CA MET A 87 7.25 -18.04 7.73
C MET A 87 7.82 -18.54 6.41
N ASP A 88 8.00 -19.86 6.32
CA ASP A 88 8.41 -20.53 5.08
C ASP A 88 7.22 -20.66 4.12
N GLU A 89 7.42 -21.32 2.98
CA GLU A 89 6.38 -21.59 1.99
C GLU A 89 5.15 -22.30 2.59
N VAL A 90 3.98 -22.04 1.99
CA VAL A 90 2.65 -22.41 2.53
C VAL A 90 2.49 -23.91 2.77
N ASP A 91 3.19 -24.73 1.98
CA ASP A 91 3.14 -26.19 2.10
C ASP A 91 4.20 -26.78 3.04
N VAL A 92 5.06 -25.95 3.60
CA VAL A 92 6.19 -26.36 4.46
C VAL A 92 5.95 -25.99 5.93
N ASP A 93 5.42 -24.80 6.20
CA ASP A 93 5.27 -24.27 7.56
C ASP A 93 3.87 -24.54 8.14
N GLU A 94 3.81 -25.34 9.20
CA GLU A 94 2.54 -25.71 9.85
C GLU A 94 1.80 -24.53 10.49
N ARG A 95 2.47 -23.39 10.73
CA ARG A 95 1.84 -22.18 11.27
C ARG A 95 0.73 -21.65 10.33
N TRP A 96 0.77 -21.98 9.04
CA TRP A 96 -0.28 -21.68 8.06
C TRP A 96 -1.60 -22.45 8.29
N ASP A 97 -1.62 -23.52 9.08
CA ASP A 97 -2.84 -24.34 9.23
C ASP A 97 -3.98 -23.64 10.00
N VAL A 98 -3.68 -22.60 10.78
CA VAL A 98 -4.70 -21.80 11.48
C VAL A 98 -5.71 -21.15 10.52
N PHE A 99 -5.33 -20.90 9.26
CA PHE A 99 -6.23 -20.35 8.25
C PHE A 99 -7.32 -21.36 7.86
N LEU A 100 -7.07 -22.67 8.00
CA LEU A 100 -8.10 -23.70 7.82
C LEU A 100 -9.16 -23.65 8.93
N ASP A 101 -8.80 -23.22 10.15
CA ASP A 101 -9.78 -22.92 11.20
C ASP A 101 -10.63 -21.70 10.81
N LEU A 102 -10.00 -20.66 10.27
CA LEU A 102 -10.70 -19.47 9.79
C LEU A 102 -11.69 -19.83 8.69
N HIS A 103 -11.29 -20.62 7.69
CA HIS A 103 -12.17 -21.04 6.59
C HIS A 103 -13.41 -21.78 7.11
N ARG A 104 -13.25 -22.65 8.12
CA ARG A 104 -14.38 -23.32 8.78
C ARG A 104 -15.30 -22.33 9.50
N VAL A 105 -14.76 -21.30 10.13
CA VAL A 105 -15.56 -20.23 10.75
C VAL A 105 -16.33 -19.45 9.67
N LEU A 106 -15.70 -19.11 8.55
CA LEU A 106 -16.37 -18.41 7.44
C LEU A 106 -17.53 -19.22 6.88
N GLU A 107 -17.34 -20.53 6.66
CA GLU A 107 -18.40 -21.45 6.20
C GLU A 107 -19.60 -21.46 7.15
N GLN A 108 -19.35 -21.44 8.46
CA GLN A 108 -20.39 -21.43 9.49
C GLN A 108 -21.14 -20.08 9.57
N GLN A 109 -20.44 -18.97 9.43
CA GLN A 109 -21.01 -17.62 9.59
C GLN A 109 -21.76 -17.13 8.34
N PHE A 110 -21.40 -17.64 7.15
CA PHE A 110 -21.91 -17.18 5.86
C PHE A 110 -22.37 -18.34 4.96
N PRO A 111 -23.41 -19.10 5.38
CA PRO A 111 -23.88 -20.26 4.63
C PRO A 111 -24.40 -19.92 3.23
N LYS A 112 -25.07 -18.77 3.02
CA LYS A 112 -25.57 -18.41 1.68
C LYS A 112 -24.44 -18.05 0.72
N VAL A 113 -23.38 -17.38 1.19
CA VAL A 113 -22.16 -17.17 0.39
C VAL A 113 -21.59 -18.52 -0.06
N HIS A 114 -21.41 -19.47 0.86
CA HIS A 114 -20.80 -20.77 0.55
C HIS A 114 -21.71 -21.71 -0.25
N GLU A 115 -23.03 -21.55 -0.15
CA GLU A 115 -24.01 -22.28 -0.95
C GLU A 115 -24.08 -21.74 -2.40
N ARG A 116 -24.00 -20.42 -2.57
CA ARG A 116 -24.38 -19.75 -3.84
C ARG A 116 -23.19 -19.24 -4.66
N MET A 117 -22.02 -19.05 -4.07
CA MET A 117 -20.81 -18.63 -4.76
C MET A 117 -19.89 -19.84 -4.98
N THR A 118 -19.18 -19.85 -6.12
CA THR A 118 -18.09 -20.80 -6.34
C THR A 118 -16.90 -20.37 -5.49
N LYS A 119 -16.49 -21.20 -4.53
CA LYS A 119 -15.26 -21.01 -3.73
C LYS A 119 -14.10 -21.75 -4.39
N GLU A 120 -13.02 -21.03 -4.65
CA GLU A 120 -11.76 -21.57 -5.16
C GLU A 120 -10.63 -21.21 -4.20
N ILE A 121 -9.71 -22.15 -4.01
CA ILE A 121 -8.58 -22.01 -3.10
C ILE A 121 -7.31 -21.91 -3.95
N VAL A 122 -6.64 -20.76 -3.90
CA VAL A 122 -5.40 -20.45 -4.60
C VAL A 122 -4.24 -20.53 -3.63
N ASN A 123 -3.15 -21.20 -4.02
CA ASN A 123 -1.96 -21.37 -3.18
C ASN A 123 -2.28 -21.87 -1.75
N ARG A 124 -3.13 -22.90 -1.66
CA ARG A 124 -3.67 -23.56 -0.44
C ARG A 124 -4.55 -22.73 0.49
N LEU A 125 -4.37 -21.42 0.58
CA LEU A 125 -5.08 -20.58 1.57
C LEU A 125 -5.76 -19.32 1.02
N GLY A 126 -5.40 -18.87 -0.18
CA GLY A 126 -6.02 -17.73 -0.83
C GLY A 126 -7.44 -18.06 -1.25
N LEU A 127 -8.42 -17.26 -0.84
CA LEU A 127 -9.83 -17.53 -1.13
C LEU A 127 -10.32 -16.66 -2.27
N VAL A 128 -10.86 -17.28 -3.31
CA VAL A 128 -11.56 -16.59 -4.39
C VAL A 128 -13.01 -17.06 -4.43
N TYR A 129 -13.95 -16.17 -4.15
CA TYR A 129 -15.40 -16.45 -4.29
C TYR A 129 -15.94 -15.78 -5.53
N THR A 130 -16.60 -16.53 -6.41
CA THR A 130 -17.19 -15.98 -7.63
C THR A 130 -18.68 -16.28 -7.71
N ILE A 131 -19.50 -15.25 -7.90
CA ILE A 131 -20.86 -15.41 -8.41
C ILE A 131 -20.92 -14.89 -9.84
N LYS A 132 -21.18 -15.80 -10.78
CA LYS A 132 -21.23 -15.47 -12.21
C LYS A 132 -22.45 -14.59 -12.51
N GLY A 133 -22.21 -13.48 -13.22
CA GLY A 133 -23.26 -12.57 -13.68
C GLY A 133 -24.03 -13.12 -14.88
N LYS A 134 -25.23 -12.57 -15.12
CA LYS A 134 -26.06 -12.87 -16.29
C LYS A 134 -25.54 -12.27 -17.60
N ASP A 135 -24.78 -11.18 -17.54
CA ASP A 135 -24.26 -10.44 -18.69
C ASP A 135 -22.73 -10.52 -18.74
N GLU A 136 -22.21 -11.41 -19.59
CA GLU A 136 -20.77 -11.62 -19.78
C GLU A 136 -20.06 -10.43 -20.46
N SER A 137 -20.81 -9.46 -21.01
CA SER A 137 -20.22 -8.24 -21.59
C SER A 137 -19.80 -7.21 -20.54
N LEU A 138 -20.19 -7.40 -19.28
CA LEU A 138 -19.82 -6.53 -18.17
C LEU A 138 -18.57 -7.07 -17.46
N LYS A 139 -17.51 -6.25 -17.42
CA LYS A 139 -16.31 -6.53 -16.61
C LYS A 139 -16.68 -6.80 -15.15
N PRO A 140 -16.13 -7.82 -14.47
CA PRO A 140 -16.48 -8.13 -13.08
C PRO A 140 -16.19 -6.99 -12.10
N LEU A 141 -16.93 -6.98 -10.98
CA LEU A 141 -16.58 -6.18 -9.80
C LEU A 141 -15.75 -7.05 -8.86
N MET A 142 -14.54 -6.60 -8.52
CA MET A 142 -13.65 -7.29 -7.60
C MET A 142 -13.59 -6.55 -6.26
N LEU A 143 -13.84 -7.26 -5.17
CA LEU A 143 -13.78 -6.75 -3.80
C LEU A 143 -12.76 -7.59 -3.03
N ALA A 144 -11.75 -6.94 -2.47
CA ALA A 144 -10.65 -7.57 -1.76
C ALA A 144 -10.69 -7.25 -0.26
N ALA A 145 -10.03 -8.11 0.49
CA ALA A 145 -9.70 -7.99 1.92
C ALA A 145 -8.60 -9.02 2.21
N HIS A 146 -7.98 -9.00 3.39
CA HIS A 146 -7.03 -10.05 3.79
C HIS A 146 -7.49 -10.83 5.03
N GLN A 147 -6.90 -12.02 5.20
CA GLN A 147 -7.27 -12.97 6.25
C GLN A 147 -6.34 -12.88 7.48
N ASP A 148 -5.10 -12.48 7.26
CA ASP A 148 -4.06 -12.51 8.26
C ASP A 148 -4.11 -11.29 9.18
N VAL A 149 -3.26 -11.31 10.21
CA VAL A 149 -3.13 -10.23 11.17
C VAL A 149 -1.68 -10.19 11.65
N VAL A 150 -1.18 -9.01 12.04
CA VAL A 150 0.16 -8.93 12.66
C VAL A 150 0.27 -9.70 13.99
N PRO A 151 1.49 -10.10 14.39
CA PRO A 151 1.75 -10.72 15.68
C PRO A 151 1.31 -9.90 16.90
N VAL A 152 1.17 -10.60 18.02
CA VAL A 152 0.99 -9.99 19.35
C VAL A 152 2.25 -10.23 20.18
N ALA A 153 3.03 -9.18 20.42
CA ALA A 153 4.30 -9.27 21.13
C ALA A 153 4.14 -9.72 22.60
N ASP A 154 3.22 -9.08 23.33
CA ASP A 154 2.91 -9.43 24.73
C ASP A 154 1.39 -9.39 24.95
N PRO A 155 0.72 -10.54 25.04
CA PRO A 155 -0.72 -10.59 25.33
C PRO A 155 -1.10 -9.96 26.68
N SER A 156 -0.17 -9.86 27.64
CA SER A 156 -0.46 -9.34 28.98
C SER A 156 -0.64 -7.82 29.02
N THR A 157 -0.18 -7.10 27.99
CA THR A 157 -0.38 -5.65 27.86
C THR A 157 -1.77 -5.29 27.32
N TRP A 158 -2.57 -6.27 26.92
CA TRP A 158 -3.91 -6.05 26.41
C TRP A 158 -4.94 -5.99 27.55
N ALA A 159 -5.86 -5.03 27.45
CA ALA A 159 -6.98 -4.89 28.37
C ALA A 159 -7.95 -6.08 28.29
N HIS A 160 -8.09 -6.66 27.09
CA HIS A 160 -8.84 -7.88 26.82
C HIS A 160 -7.97 -8.83 25.99
N PRO A 161 -8.05 -10.16 26.18
CA PRO A 161 -7.21 -11.08 25.41
C PRO A 161 -7.33 -10.82 23.90
N PRO A 162 -6.20 -10.76 23.16
CA PRO A 162 -6.15 -10.26 21.79
C PRO A 162 -7.05 -11.01 20.81
N PHE A 163 -7.34 -12.29 21.06
CA PHE A 163 -8.21 -13.12 20.24
C PHE A 163 -9.50 -13.52 20.96
N SER A 164 -9.99 -12.69 21.88
CA SER A 164 -11.26 -12.95 22.57
C SER A 164 -12.49 -12.54 21.76
N GLY A 165 -12.36 -11.54 20.88
CA GLY A 165 -13.49 -10.88 20.22
C GLY A 165 -14.47 -10.33 21.26
N TYR A 166 -13.96 -9.62 22.27
CA TYR A 166 -14.75 -9.08 23.37
C TYR A 166 -15.50 -7.82 22.93
N PHE A 167 -16.81 -7.77 23.15
CA PHE A 167 -17.63 -6.60 22.85
C PHE A 167 -18.02 -5.89 24.15
N ASP A 168 -17.68 -4.61 24.28
CA ASP A 168 -17.93 -3.82 25.49
C ASP A 168 -19.26 -3.02 25.47
N GLY A 169 -20.05 -3.19 24.40
CA GLY A 169 -21.26 -2.42 24.15
C GLY A 169 -21.09 -1.32 23.09
N THR A 170 -19.86 -1.04 22.66
CA THR A 170 -19.56 -0.07 21.58
C THR A 170 -18.47 -0.62 20.66
N PHE A 171 -17.34 -1.01 21.24
CA PHE A 171 -16.19 -1.55 20.53
C PHE A 171 -16.13 -3.07 20.60
N LEU A 172 -15.78 -3.70 19.48
CA LEU A 172 -15.25 -5.06 19.47
C LEU A 172 -13.73 -5.00 19.58
N TRP A 173 -13.19 -5.62 20.61
CA TRP A 173 -11.77 -5.66 20.93
C TRP A 173 -11.13 -6.96 20.44
N GLY A 174 -9.99 -6.82 19.77
CA GLY A 174 -9.14 -7.93 19.37
C GLY A 174 -8.25 -7.60 18.18
N ARG A 175 -7.14 -8.33 18.06
CA ARG A 175 -6.25 -8.26 16.90
C ARG A 175 -7.02 -8.68 15.65
N GLY A 176 -6.99 -7.84 14.63
CA GLY A 176 -7.74 -7.98 13.39
C GLY A 176 -9.18 -7.49 13.43
N SER A 177 -9.67 -7.01 14.57
CA SER A 177 -11.01 -6.41 14.64
C SER A 177 -11.13 -5.16 13.78
N SER A 178 -10.03 -4.47 13.50
CA SER A 178 -10.00 -3.40 12.52
C SER A 178 -9.32 -3.82 11.22
N ASP A 179 -8.12 -4.41 11.30
CA ASP A 179 -7.24 -4.64 10.13
C ASP A 179 -6.95 -6.14 9.92
N ASP A 180 -7.52 -6.80 8.90
CA ASP A 180 -8.60 -6.33 8.03
C ASP A 180 -9.81 -7.28 8.06
N LYS A 181 -9.95 -8.04 9.15
CA LYS A 181 -11.13 -8.90 9.31
C LYS A 181 -12.42 -8.08 9.34
N ASN A 182 -12.35 -6.77 9.60
CA ASN A 182 -13.48 -5.86 9.48
C ASN A 182 -14.04 -5.83 8.05
N SER A 183 -13.21 -5.53 7.04
CA SER A 183 -13.66 -5.48 5.63
C SER A 183 -14.06 -6.86 5.14
N LEU A 184 -13.28 -7.90 5.47
CA LEU A 184 -13.61 -9.30 5.16
C LEU A 184 -15.01 -9.67 5.70
N THR A 185 -15.28 -9.37 6.97
CA THR A 185 -16.58 -9.67 7.61
C THR A 185 -17.71 -8.85 6.97
N ALA A 186 -17.47 -7.55 6.71
CA ALA A 186 -18.48 -6.66 6.17
C ALA A 186 -18.87 -7.00 4.71
N LEU A 187 -17.89 -7.35 3.88
CA LEU A 187 -18.10 -7.83 2.50
C LEU A 187 -18.93 -9.11 2.48
N LEU A 188 -18.56 -10.09 3.30
CA LEU A 188 -19.29 -11.36 3.42
C LEU A 188 -20.70 -11.14 3.99
N SER A 189 -20.86 -10.26 4.98
CA SER A 189 -22.19 -9.90 5.52
C SER A 189 -23.10 -9.23 4.50
N ALA A 190 -22.56 -8.35 3.67
CA ALA A 190 -23.30 -7.69 2.59
C ALA A 190 -23.77 -8.70 1.52
N LEU A 191 -22.87 -9.58 1.06
CA LEU A 191 -23.21 -10.60 0.08
C LEU A 191 -24.12 -11.68 0.66
N GLU A 192 -23.94 -12.10 1.90
CA GLU A 192 -24.84 -13.03 2.58
C GLU A 192 -26.28 -12.50 2.59
N ALA A 193 -26.47 -11.19 2.84
CA ALA A 193 -27.78 -10.55 2.79
C ALA A 193 -28.37 -10.52 1.36
N LEU A 194 -27.56 -10.24 0.34
CA LEU A 194 -28.01 -10.24 -1.05
C LEU A 194 -28.36 -11.66 -1.54
N LEU A 195 -27.53 -12.65 -1.22
CA LEU A 195 -27.67 -14.05 -1.62
C LEU A 195 -28.76 -14.79 -0.85
N SER A 196 -29.23 -14.24 0.27
CA SER A 196 -30.41 -14.74 0.98
C SER A 196 -31.70 -14.61 0.16
N ARG A 197 -31.69 -13.82 -0.94
CA ARG A 197 -32.74 -13.87 -1.95
C ARG A 197 -32.45 -14.95 -2.97
N ASP A 198 -33.20 -16.04 -2.89
CA ASP A 198 -33.03 -17.19 -3.79
C ASP A 198 -33.25 -16.84 -5.28
N ASP A 199 -34.07 -15.81 -5.57
CA ASP A 199 -34.39 -15.37 -6.92
C ASP A 199 -33.38 -14.38 -7.52
N TRP A 200 -32.39 -13.94 -6.75
CA TRP A 200 -31.37 -13.04 -7.24
C TRP A 200 -30.15 -13.77 -7.81
N THR A 201 -29.74 -13.28 -8.98
CA THR A 201 -28.45 -13.56 -9.61
C THR A 201 -28.01 -12.23 -10.23
N PRO A 202 -26.78 -11.77 -9.95
CA PRO A 202 -26.34 -10.46 -10.40
C PRO A 202 -26.27 -10.39 -11.93
N LYS A 203 -26.43 -9.20 -12.48
CA LYS A 203 -26.17 -8.88 -13.88
C LYS A 203 -24.69 -9.02 -14.20
N ARG A 204 -23.81 -8.53 -13.33
CA ARG A 204 -22.35 -8.57 -13.50
C ARG A 204 -21.74 -9.63 -12.59
N THR A 205 -20.66 -10.26 -13.03
CA THR A 205 -19.88 -11.15 -12.16
C THR A 205 -19.31 -10.38 -10.97
N ILE A 206 -19.42 -10.94 -9.78
CA ILE A 206 -18.77 -10.41 -8.56
C ILE A 206 -17.72 -11.42 -8.13
N VAL A 207 -16.51 -10.91 -7.87
CA VAL A 207 -15.36 -11.67 -7.40
C VAL A 207 -14.96 -11.12 -6.04
N LEU A 208 -14.88 -12.00 -5.03
CA LEU A 208 -14.17 -11.72 -3.79
C LEU A 208 -12.79 -12.35 -3.88
N ALA A 209 -11.76 -11.63 -3.46
CA ALA A 209 -10.39 -12.13 -3.40
C ALA A 209 -9.81 -11.85 -2.02
N PHE A 210 -9.53 -12.90 -1.25
CA PHE A 210 -8.99 -12.77 0.09
C PHE A 210 -7.58 -13.35 0.19
N GLY A 211 -6.58 -12.46 0.30
CA GLY A 211 -5.19 -12.79 0.62
C GLY A 211 -5.04 -13.36 2.03
N PHE A 212 -3.85 -13.86 2.37
CA PHE A 212 -3.57 -14.49 3.67
C PHE A 212 -2.19 -14.17 4.23
N ASP A 213 -1.47 -13.24 3.62
CA ASP A 213 -0.13 -12.82 4.04
C ASP A 213 0.13 -11.33 3.77
N GLU A 214 -0.92 -10.50 3.71
CA GLU A 214 -0.83 -9.05 3.41
C GLU A 214 0.14 -8.36 4.36
N GLU A 215 0.08 -8.72 5.65
CA GLU A 215 0.89 -8.14 6.72
C GLU A 215 2.38 -8.49 6.58
N THR A 216 2.71 -9.38 5.64
CA THR A 216 4.08 -9.74 5.20
C THR A 216 4.29 -9.47 3.69
N SER A 217 3.59 -8.46 3.16
CA SER A 217 3.56 -7.97 1.77
C SER A 217 2.76 -8.78 0.74
N GLY A 218 1.96 -9.76 1.15
CA GLY A 218 0.94 -10.36 0.28
C GLY A 218 1.47 -11.26 -0.84
N ARG A 219 2.73 -11.71 -0.79
CA ARG A 219 3.40 -12.39 -1.92
C ARG A 219 2.81 -13.76 -2.23
N ARG A 220 2.39 -14.49 -1.19
CA ARG A 220 1.86 -15.86 -1.28
C ARG A 220 0.34 -15.85 -1.47
N GLY A 221 -0.34 -14.85 -0.92
CA GLY A 221 -1.77 -14.60 -1.04
C GLY A 221 -2.09 -13.83 -2.31
N ALA A 222 -2.21 -12.51 -2.23
CA ALA A 222 -2.60 -11.68 -3.35
C ALA A 222 -1.66 -11.82 -4.56
N GLY A 223 -0.37 -11.99 -4.33
CA GLY A 223 0.65 -12.23 -5.37
C GLY A 223 0.44 -13.52 -6.17
N THR A 224 -0.32 -14.49 -5.66
CA THR A 224 -0.71 -15.70 -6.42
C THR A 224 -2.16 -15.67 -6.89
N ILE A 225 -3.04 -14.97 -6.18
CA ILE A 225 -4.42 -14.71 -6.64
C ILE A 225 -4.42 -13.83 -7.90
N ALA A 226 -3.53 -12.84 -7.97
CA ALA A 226 -3.41 -11.94 -9.11
C ALA A 226 -3.18 -12.67 -10.44
N PRO A 227 -2.12 -13.50 -10.60
CA PRO A 227 -1.91 -14.26 -11.83
C PRO A 227 -3.05 -15.25 -12.10
N PHE A 228 -3.67 -15.86 -11.08
CA PHE A 228 -4.84 -16.71 -11.25
C PHE A 228 -6.04 -15.97 -11.87
N LEU A 229 -6.29 -14.72 -11.45
CA LEU A 229 -7.34 -13.87 -12.00
C LEU A 229 -6.97 -13.33 -13.39
N GLU A 230 -5.70 -12.98 -13.62
CA GLU A 230 -5.21 -12.56 -14.94
C GLU A 230 -5.31 -13.70 -15.97
N ASP A 231 -4.96 -14.93 -15.61
CA ASP A 231 -5.10 -16.10 -16.48
C ASP A 231 -6.57 -16.36 -16.86
N ARG A 232 -7.49 -16.07 -15.93
CA ARG A 232 -8.93 -16.29 -16.13
C ARG A 232 -9.60 -15.20 -16.94
N TYR A 233 -9.32 -13.94 -16.62
CA TYR A 233 -10.08 -12.79 -17.12
C TYR A 233 -9.25 -11.89 -18.05
N GLY A 234 -7.93 -11.99 -18.02
CA GLY A 234 -6.99 -11.12 -18.73
C GLY A 234 -6.64 -9.84 -17.96
N LYS A 235 -5.73 -9.06 -18.54
CA LYS A 235 -5.40 -7.70 -18.06
C LYS A 235 -6.51 -6.71 -18.43
N ASP A 236 -6.65 -5.64 -17.65
CA ASP A 236 -7.76 -4.67 -17.76
C ASP A 236 -9.14 -5.35 -17.85
N SER A 237 -9.36 -6.41 -17.07
CA SER A 237 -10.57 -7.21 -17.13
C SER A 237 -11.59 -6.87 -16.04
N MET A 238 -11.19 -6.16 -14.99
CA MET A 238 -12.06 -5.76 -13.89
C MET A 238 -12.63 -4.35 -14.11
N ALA A 239 -13.88 -4.14 -13.72
CA ALA A 239 -14.50 -2.82 -13.79
C ALA A 239 -13.96 -1.90 -12.70
N MET A 240 -13.77 -2.46 -11.52
CA MET A 240 -13.26 -1.81 -10.33
C MET A 240 -12.67 -2.87 -9.41
N ILE A 241 -11.58 -2.50 -8.73
CA ILE A 241 -11.08 -3.18 -7.55
C ILE A 241 -11.30 -2.25 -6.37
N LEU A 242 -11.91 -2.78 -5.32
CA LEU A 242 -12.01 -2.12 -4.02
C LEU A 242 -11.38 -3.00 -2.96
N ASP A 243 -10.43 -2.43 -2.23
CA ASP A 243 -9.72 -3.09 -1.13
C ASP A 243 -9.75 -2.21 0.12
N GLU A 244 -9.12 -2.68 1.19
CA GLU A 244 -8.91 -1.94 2.42
C GLU A 244 -7.97 -0.72 2.26
N GLY A 245 -7.74 0.00 3.36
CA GLY A 245 -7.01 1.26 3.40
C GLY A 245 -7.85 2.52 3.16
N GLY A 246 -7.21 3.56 2.62
CA GLY A 246 -7.75 4.92 2.58
C GLY A 246 -7.66 5.63 3.95
N MET A 247 -8.26 6.82 4.05
CA MET A 247 -8.26 7.61 5.30
C MET A 247 -9.66 7.71 5.94
N GLY A 248 -10.56 6.82 5.53
CA GLY A 248 -11.93 6.70 6.06
C GLY A 248 -12.78 7.95 5.86
N LEU A 249 -13.62 8.22 6.86
CA LEU A 249 -14.53 9.36 6.93
C LEU A 249 -14.04 10.38 7.97
N GLN A 250 -13.82 11.62 7.54
CA GLN A 250 -13.36 12.71 8.40
C GLN A 250 -14.36 13.87 8.40
N VAL A 251 -14.63 14.45 9.56
CA VAL A 251 -15.54 15.60 9.67
C VAL A 251 -14.72 16.87 9.74
N VAL A 252 -14.97 17.80 8.82
CA VAL A 252 -14.37 19.14 8.81
C VAL A 252 -15.49 20.16 8.63
N ASP A 253 -15.68 21.00 9.64
CA ASP A 253 -16.89 21.83 9.81
C ASP A 253 -18.18 20.97 9.81
N ASP A 254 -19.12 21.23 8.90
CA ASP A 254 -20.39 20.52 8.73
C ASP A 254 -20.35 19.45 7.61
N THR A 255 -19.15 19.21 7.06
CA THR A 255 -18.92 18.37 5.89
C THR A 255 -18.14 17.11 6.26
N VAL A 256 -18.59 15.97 5.74
CA VAL A 256 -17.88 14.68 5.83
C VAL A 256 -17.03 14.52 4.57
N TYR A 257 -15.73 14.41 4.74
CA TYR A 257 -14.79 14.03 3.70
C TYR A 257 -14.67 12.51 3.71
N ALA A 258 -15.02 11.87 2.60
CA ALA A 258 -14.73 10.46 2.39
C ALA A 258 -13.46 10.38 1.55
N LEU A 259 -12.45 9.71 2.08
CA LEU A 259 -11.09 9.77 1.57
C LEU A 259 -10.61 8.38 1.10
N PRO A 260 -11.21 7.83 0.02
CA PRO A 260 -10.69 6.63 -0.61
C PRO A 260 -9.29 6.91 -1.15
N ALA A 261 -8.33 6.03 -0.88
CA ALA A 261 -7.03 6.13 -1.51
C ALA A 261 -7.14 5.69 -2.98
N VAL A 262 -6.62 6.55 -3.86
CA VAL A 262 -6.58 6.35 -5.32
C VAL A 262 -5.15 6.12 -5.81
N SER A 263 -4.17 6.19 -4.92
CA SER A 263 -2.76 5.90 -5.17
C SER A 263 -2.11 5.53 -3.82
N GLU A 264 -0.96 4.89 -3.91
CA GLU A 264 -0.12 4.52 -2.78
C GLU A 264 1.31 4.96 -3.04
N LYS A 265 2.05 5.24 -1.97
CA LYS A 265 3.49 5.40 -2.05
C LYS A 265 4.15 4.09 -2.50
N GLY A 266 5.36 4.19 -3.04
CA GLY A 266 6.21 3.03 -3.25
C GLY A 266 6.80 2.53 -1.93
N HIS A 267 7.37 1.34 -1.95
CA HIS A 267 8.05 0.71 -0.82
C HIS A 267 9.37 0.10 -1.28
N VAL A 268 10.41 0.25 -0.47
CA VAL A 268 11.65 -0.52 -0.60
C VAL A 268 12.33 -0.62 0.76
N ASP A 269 12.77 -1.82 1.13
CA ASP A 269 13.68 -2.01 2.24
C ASP A 269 15.10 -2.11 1.70
N ILE A 270 16.03 -1.38 2.31
CA ILE A 270 17.44 -1.41 1.97
C ILE A 270 18.19 -2.06 3.12
N TRP A 271 18.94 -3.09 2.79
CA TRP A 271 19.74 -3.85 3.72
C TRP A 271 21.21 -3.58 3.51
N PHE A 272 21.95 -3.49 4.60
CA PHE A 272 23.39 -3.41 4.61
C PHE A 272 23.94 -4.53 5.49
N GLU A 273 24.98 -5.22 5.01
CA GLU A 273 25.77 -6.15 5.82
C GLU A 273 27.23 -5.69 5.76
N LEU A 274 27.72 -5.17 6.88
CA LEU A 274 29.11 -4.80 7.06
C LEU A 274 29.85 -5.96 7.70
N ARG A 275 30.92 -6.43 7.04
CA ARG A 275 31.88 -7.37 7.59
C ARG A 275 33.21 -6.66 7.77
N VAL A 276 33.77 -6.68 8.97
CA VAL A 276 35.05 -6.03 9.30
C VAL A 276 35.84 -6.89 10.29
N LEU A 277 37.12 -6.58 10.47
CA LEU A 277 37.92 -7.21 11.52
C LEU A 277 37.32 -7.02 12.91
N GLY A 278 37.15 -8.14 13.62
CA GLY A 278 36.85 -8.18 15.05
C GLY A 278 38.09 -8.00 15.91
N GLY A 279 37.91 -8.02 17.22
CA GLY A 279 39.01 -7.76 18.16
C GLY A 279 38.62 -7.87 19.62
N HIS A 280 39.62 -7.85 20.50
CA HIS A 280 39.43 -7.88 21.94
C HIS A 280 39.17 -6.47 22.47
N SER A 281 38.08 -6.24 23.22
CA SER A 281 37.69 -4.88 23.63
C SER A 281 38.69 -4.16 24.55
N SER A 282 39.67 -4.86 25.14
CA SER A 282 40.73 -4.21 25.94
C SER A 282 41.84 -3.58 25.10
N ILE A 283 41.87 -3.87 23.79
CA ILE A 283 42.81 -3.31 22.81
C ILE A 283 42.02 -3.08 21.51
N PRO A 284 41.05 -2.15 21.50
CA PRO A 284 40.15 -2.00 20.37
C PRO A 284 40.81 -1.26 19.21
N PHE A 285 40.33 -1.50 17.99
CA PHE A 285 40.54 -0.55 16.89
C PHE A 285 39.81 0.78 17.16
N PRO A 286 40.19 1.89 16.50
CA PRO A 286 39.53 3.18 16.69
C PRO A 286 38.01 3.15 16.49
N HIS A 287 37.51 2.33 15.56
CA HIS A 287 36.09 2.13 15.30
C HIS A 287 35.72 0.64 15.30
N THR A 288 34.53 0.32 15.80
CA THR A 288 33.92 -1.01 15.66
C THR A 288 33.04 -1.04 14.41
N GLY A 289 32.63 -2.22 13.95
CA GLY A 289 31.61 -2.35 12.90
C GLY A 289 30.32 -1.58 13.24
N ILE A 290 29.90 -1.58 14.51
CA ILE A 290 28.73 -0.81 14.96
C ILE A 290 28.98 0.70 14.82
N GLY A 291 30.19 1.18 15.14
CA GLY A 291 30.56 2.58 14.95
C GLY A 291 30.51 3.01 13.48
N ILE A 292 31.00 2.16 12.57
CA ILE A 292 30.96 2.41 11.13
C ILE A 292 29.51 2.44 10.61
N ILE A 293 28.67 1.47 11.01
CA ILE A 293 27.24 1.48 10.68
C ILE A 293 26.54 2.71 11.27
N ALA A 294 26.89 3.15 12.48
CA ALA A 294 26.32 4.36 13.07
C ALA A 294 26.65 5.63 12.25
N GLU A 295 27.83 5.70 11.62
CA GLU A 295 28.13 6.78 10.67
C GLU A 295 27.26 6.69 9.41
N ILE A 296 27.01 5.48 8.90
CA ILE A 296 26.10 5.28 7.76
C ILE A 296 24.68 5.73 8.12
N VAL A 297 24.17 5.31 9.27
CA VAL A 297 22.86 5.75 9.80
C VAL A 297 22.81 7.28 9.88
N HIS A 298 23.83 7.91 10.49
CA HIS A 298 23.89 9.36 10.59
C HIS A 298 23.91 10.03 9.21
N ALA A 299 24.66 9.49 8.24
CA ALA A 299 24.70 10.02 6.88
C ALA A 299 23.34 9.91 6.18
N LEU A 300 22.61 8.81 6.36
CA LEU A 300 21.27 8.67 5.80
C LEU A 300 20.30 9.65 6.47
N GLU A 301 20.20 9.65 7.81
CA GLU A 301 19.24 10.47 8.55
C GLU A 301 19.49 11.98 8.47
N SER A 302 20.74 12.40 8.21
CA SER A 302 21.07 13.82 8.01
C SER A 302 20.68 14.35 6.63
N HIS A 303 20.17 13.51 5.74
CA HIS A 303 19.73 13.88 4.39
C HIS A 303 18.27 13.47 4.13
N PRO A 304 17.30 14.00 4.90
CA PRO A 304 15.90 13.71 4.66
C PRO A 304 15.44 14.25 3.29
N TYR A 305 14.48 13.57 2.68
CA TYR A 305 13.83 14.05 1.47
C TYR A 305 13.05 15.35 1.73
N GLU A 306 12.96 16.21 0.72
CA GLU A 306 12.17 17.44 0.83
C GLU A 306 10.67 17.16 0.57
N PRO A 307 9.75 17.69 1.40
CA PRO A 307 8.33 17.56 1.15
C PRO A 307 7.92 18.36 -0.10
N LYS A 308 7.13 17.74 -0.97
CA LYS A 308 6.65 18.33 -2.23
C LYS A 308 5.18 17.98 -2.45
N LEU A 309 4.43 18.97 -2.94
CA LEU A 309 3.06 18.79 -3.42
C LEU A 309 3.03 18.98 -4.93
N ILE A 310 2.50 18.00 -5.65
CA ILE A 310 2.29 18.07 -7.09
C ILE A 310 0.89 18.68 -7.34
N GLU A 311 0.79 19.67 -8.22
CA GLU A 311 -0.51 20.24 -8.63
C GLU A 311 -1.37 19.15 -9.29
N GLY A 312 -2.64 19.06 -8.93
CA GLY A 312 -3.55 18.02 -9.43
C GLY A 312 -3.27 16.61 -8.89
N SER A 313 -2.39 16.46 -7.90
CA SER A 313 -2.26 15.20 -7.17
C SER A 313 -3.45 14.96 -6.23
N PRO A 314 -3.71 13.70 -5.82
CA PRO A 314 -4.79 13.39 -4.87
C PRO A 314 -4.75 14.26 -3.60
N VAL A 315 -3.56 14.43 -3.01
CA VAL A 315 -3.37 15.29 -1.83
C VAL A 315 -3.72 16.75 -2.12
N HIS A 316 -3.32 17.27 -3.29
CA HIS A 316 -3.64 18.64 -3.69
C HIS A 316 -5.15 18.82 -3.87
N ASP A 317 -5.81 17.89 -4.56
CA ASP A 317 -7.22 17.97 -4.89
C ASP A 317 -8.11 17.79 -3.66
N HIS A 318 -7.69 17.01 -2.66
CA HIS A 318 -8.31 17.01 -1.34
C HIS A 318 -8.36 18.43 -0.76
N PHE A 319 -7.24 19.15 -0.72
CA PHE A 319 -7.23 20.52 -0.18
C PHE A 319 -7.99 21.53 -1.06
N VAL A 320 -8.11 21.29 -2.38
CA VAL A 320 -9.03 22.04 -3.25
C VAL A 320 -10.50 21.80 -2.84
N CYS A 321 -10.88 20.55 -2.60
CA CYS A 321 -12.21 20.20 -2.09
C CYS A 321 -12.46 20.79 -0.69
N GLN A 322 -11.46 20.76 0.19
CA GLN A 322 -11.55 21.35 1.53
C GLN A 322 -11.77 22.85 1.46
N ALA A 323 -10.97 23.57 0.68
CA ALA A 323 -11.11 25.01 0.49
C ALA A 323 -12.47 25.40 -0.13
N ARG A 324 -13.13 24.48 -0.84
CA ARG A 324 -14.44 24.71 -1.49
C ARG A 324 -15.60 24.48 -0.54
N TYR A 325 -15.60 23.36 0.17
CA TYR A 325 -16.74 22.93 0.98
C TYR A 325 -16.61 23.31 2.46
N SER A 326 -15.39 23.47 2.97
CA SER A 326 -15.09 23.94 4.33
C SER A 326 -14.07 25.10 4.32
N PRO A 327 -14.36 26.23 3.62
CA PRO A 327 -13.43 27.36 3.46
C PRO A 327 -13.06 28.07 4.77
N HIS A 328 -13.78 27.78 5.87
CA HIS A 328 -13.64 28.45 7.15
C HIS A 328 -12.88 27.61 8.19
N ALA A 329 -12.86 26.27 8.04
CA ALA A 329 -12.04 25.36 8.84
C ALA A 329 -10.57 25.78 8.91
N ASP A 330 -9.98 26.15 7.77
CA ASP A 330 -8.64 26.74 7.71
C ASP A 330 -8.59 27.85 6.64
N ARG A 331 -8.72 29.10 7.11
CA ARG A 331 -8.69 30.29 6.27
C ARG A 331 -7.34 30.52 5.61
N ARG A 332 -6.24 30.07 6.22
CA ARG A 332 -4.90 30.24 5.67
C ARG A 332 -4.67 29.25 4.55
N LEU A 333 -4.93 27.97 4.80
CA LEU A 333 -4.89 26.91 3.78
C LEU A 333 -5.78 27.27 2.59
N THR A 334 -7.04 27.66 2.84
CA THR A 334 -7.98 28.07 1.79
C THR A 334 -7.43 29.22 0.92
N ARG A 335 -6.76 30.21 1.54
CA ARG A 335 -6.14 31.32 0.81
C ARG A 335 -5.00 30.83 -0.07
N LEU A 336 -4.11 29.99 0.47
CA LEU A 336 -2.94 29.47 -0.24
C LEU A 336 -3.34 28.62 -1.44
N VAL A 337 -4.35 27.74 -1.28
CA VAL A 337 -4.93 26.95 -2.37
C VAL A 337 -5.49 27.87 -3.46
N ARG A 338 -6.27 28.90 -3.09
CA ARG A 338 -6.85 29.85 -4.08
C ARG A 338 -5.80 30.69 -4.80
N GLN A 339 -4.66 30.94 -4.17
CA GLN A 339 -3.53 31.67 -4.76
C GLN A 339 -2.65 30.80 -5.66
N GLY A 340 -2.77 29.46 -5.58
CA GLY A 340 -1.86 28.54 -6.27
C GLY A 340 -0.44 28.54 -5.68
N ASP A 341 -0.25 29.01 -4.44
CA ASP A 341 1.08 29.05 -3.79
C ASP A 341 1.39 27.68 -3.16
N LEU A 342 1.78 26.72 -4.00
CA LEU A 342 2.11 25.35 -3.59
C LEU A 342 3.24 25.31 -2.56
N LYS A 343 4.23 26.20 -2.67
CA LYS A 343 5.38 26.22 -1.75
C LYS A 343 4.97 26.65 -0.35
N ALA A 344 4.13 27.69 -0.23
CA ALA A 344 3.59 28.08 1.06
C ALA A 344 2.57 27.06 1.58
N LEU A 345 1.80 26.42 0.70
CA LEU A 345 0.86 25.36 1.06
C LEU A 345 1.57 24.16 1.67
N VAL A 346 2.65 23.64 1.04
CA VAL A 346 3.49 22.57 1.61
C VAL A 346 3.95 22.94 3.02
N LYS A 347 4.49 24.15 3.22
CA LYS A 347 4.93 24.59 4.55
C LYS A 347 3.80 24.64 5.57
N GLU A 348 2.58 24.92 5.13
CA GLU A 348 1.41 24.92 6.02
C GLU A 348 0.97 23.50 6.37
N LEU A 349 0.93 22.62 5.38
CA LEU A 349 0.57 21.21 5.54
C LEU A 349 1.56 20.48 6.45
N VAL A 350 2.87 20.70 6.29
CA VAL A 350 3.91 20.13 7.18
C VAL A 350 3.74 20.58 8.63
N ARG A 351 3.32 21.84 8.86
CA ARG A 351 3.09 22.36 10.22
C ARG A 351 1.90 21.72 10.94
N GLN A 352 0.98 21.09 10.23
CA GLN A 352 -0.17 20.41 10.84
C GLN A 352 0.24 19.12 11.57
N GLY A 353 1.39 18.54 11.22
CA GLY A 353 1.98 17.41 11.94
C GLY A 353 2.44 16.26 11.04
N PRO A 354 2.96 15.18 11.65
CA PRO A 354 3.59 14.07 10.94
C PRO A 354 2.69 13.39 9.90
N ALA A 355 1.39 13.21 10.21
CA ALA A 355 0.43 12.57 9.31
C ALA A 355 0.24 13.32 7.99
N THR A 356 0.35 14.65 8.01
CA THR A 356 0.31 15.46 6.77
C THR A 356 1.69 15.58 6.14
N HIS A 357 2.74 15.65 6.96
CA HIS A 357 4.12 15.74 6.48
C HIS A 357 4.51 14.55 5.59
N TYR A 358 4.33 13.32 6.07
CA TYR A 358 4.80 12.12 5.37
C TYR A 358 3.92 11.67 4.20
N ARG A 359 2.77 12.33 3.98
CA ARG A 359 2.04 12.28 2.70
C ARG A 359 2.78 13.03 1.59
N LEU A 360 3.54 14.08 1.94
CA LEU A 360 4.24 14.94 0.99
C LEU A 360 5.71 14.57 0.80
N GLN A 361 6.25 13.64 1.59
CA GLN A 361 7.68 13.35 1.64
C GLN A 361 7.94 11.85 1.55
N THR A 362 8.97 11.44 0.81
CA THR A 362 9.55 10.10 0.99
C THR A 362 10.03 9.96 2.42
N SER A 363 9.51 8.97 3.14
CA SER A 363 9.97 8.67 4.51
C SER A 363 11.11 7.67 4.43
N GLN A 364 12.02 7.78 5.41
CA GLN A 364 13.10 6.85 5.65
C GLN A 364 13.10 6.54 7.15
N ALA A 365 13.25 5.28 7.51
CA ALA A 365 13.29 4.85 8.90
C ALA A 365 14.36 3.76 9.05
N VAL A 366 15.28 3.95 9.99
CA VAL A 366 16.24 2.92 10.37
C VAL A 366 15.61 2.07 11.46
N ASP A 367 15.14 0.89 11.08
CA ASP A 367 14.27 0.07 11.94
C ASP A 367 15.04 -1.10 12.57
N LEU A 368 16.08 -1.62 11.90
CA LEU A 368 16.85 -2.77 12.38
C LEU A 368 18.34 -2.47 12.43
N VAL A 369 18.98 -2.75 13.57
CA VAL A 369 20.43 -2.85 13.71
C VAL A 369 20.77 -4.10 14.50
N GLU A 370 21.52 -5.02 13.90
CA GLU A 370 21.98 -6.25 14.55
C GLU A 370 23.50 -6.29 14.55
N GLY A 371 24.10 -6.52 15.71
CA GLY A 371 25.55 -6.66 15.81
C GLY A 371 26.04 -6.88 17.23
N GLY A 372 27.12 -7.65 17.35
CA GLY A 372 27.76 -7.96 18.62
C GLY A 372 27.12 -9.15 19.36
N ALA A 373 27.98 -9.99 19.95
CA ALA A 373 27.55 -11.17 20.69
C ALA A 373 27.83 -11.06 22.21
N LYS A 374 28.85 -10.28 22.60
CA LYS A 374 29.27 -10.07 23.99
C LYS A 374 30.07 -8.77 24.11
N ILE A 375 30.04 -8.14 25.29
CA ILE A 375 30.63 -6.81 25.51
C ILE A 375 32.17 -6.75 25.38
N ASN A 376 32.86 -7.87 25.55
CA ASN A 376 34.33 -7.94 25.49
C ASN A 376 34.90 -8.39 24.13
N ALA A 377 34.07 -8.43 23.08
CA ALA A 377 34.52 -8.67 21.71
C ALA A 377 33.92 -7.64 20.75
N MET A 378 34.75 -7.09 19.88
CA MET A 378 34.32 -6.20 18.81
C MET A 378 33.55 -7.01 17.74
N PRO A 379 32.39 -6.54 17.26
CA PRO A 379 31.59 -7.26 16.27
C PRO A 379 32.28 -7.35 14.90
N GLU A 380 32.26 -8.55 14.31
CA GLU A 380 32.78 -8.83 12.97
C GLU A 380 31.73 -8.62 11.87
N VAL A 381 30.45 -8.77 12.22
CA VAL A 381 29.30 -8.62 11.31
C VAL A 381 28.29 -7.68 11.95
N VAL A 382 27.83 -6.69 11.20
CA VAL A 382 26.75 -5.79 11.60
C VAL A 382 25.77 -5.64 10.45
N ARG A 383 24.49 -5.82 10.72
CA ARG A 383 23.40 -5.66 9.76
C ARG A 383 22.57 -4.43 10.07
N LEU A 384 22.12 -3.74 9.03
CA LEU A 384 21.28 -2.55 9.09
C LEU A 384 20.10 -2.73 8.11
N GLY A 385 18.88 -2.50 8.58
CA GLY A 385 17.67 -2.47 7.77
C GLY A 385 17.05 -1.08 7.78
N VAL A 386 16.82 -0.51 6.59
CA VAL A 386 16.23 0.83 6.41
C VAL A 386 14.99 0.74 5.52
N ASN A 387 13.84 1.11 6.06
CA ASN A 387 12.58 1.17 5.33
C ASN A 387 12.43 2.52 4.61
N TYR A 388 11.97 2.49 3.36
CA TYR A 388 11.58 3.68 2.62
C TYR A 388 10.14 3.57 2.10
N ARG A 389 9.31 4.58 2.39
CA ARG A 389 8.04 4.81 1.68
C ARG A 389 8.23 5.92 0.68
N VAL A 390 8.28 5.58 -0.60
CA VAL A 390 8.67 6.45 -1.72
C VAL A 390 7.49 7.29 -2.19
N ALA A 391 7.58 8.61 -2.06
CA ALA A 391 6.54 9.52 -2.53
C ALA A 391 6.48 9.58 -4.07
N PRO A 392 5.33 9.90 -4.69
CA PRO A 392 5.15 9.88 -6.14
C PRO A 392 6.12 10.77 -6.95
N GLN A 393 6.67 11.81 -6.35
CA GLN A 393 7.68 12.68 -6.96
C GLN A 393 9.10 12.10 -6.98
N ASN A 394 9.34 10.99 -6.28
CA ASN A 394 10.63 10.31 -6.18
C ASN A 394 10.56 8.92 -6.83
N SER A 395 11.71 8.24 -6.91
CA SER A 395 11.78 6.86 -7.40
C SER A 395 12.67 5.98 -6.53
N ILE A 396 12.47 4.66 -6.57
CA ILE A 396 13.35 3.69 -5.89
C ILE A 396 14.79 3.82 -6.40
N ASN A 397 14.99 4.07 -7.70
CA ASN A 397 16.32 4.29 -8.25
C ASN A 397 16.99 5.55 -7.69
N GLU A 398 16.22 6.61 -7.42
CA GLU A 398 16.72 7.80 -6.72
C GLU A 398 17.11 7.48 -5.27
N VAL A 399 16.34 6.64 -4.56
CA VAL A 399 16.67 6.15 -3.22
C VAL A 399 18.03 5.43 -3.22
N LYS A 400 18.18 4.41 -4.07
CA LYS A 400 19.43 3.63 -4.19
C LYS A 400 20.61 4.54 -4.55
N ARG A 401 20.43 5.44 -5.51
CA ARG A 401 21.46 6.43 -5.90
C ARG A 401 21.89 7.33 -4.74
N ASN A 402 20.93 7.87 -3.99
CA ASN A 402 21.18 8.78 -2.88
C ASN A 402 21.95 8.07 -1.75
N ILE A 403 21.61 6.82 -1.45
CA ILE A 403 22.35 6.00 -0.47
C ILE A 403 23.82 5.89 -0.87
N LEU A 404 24.12 5.44 -2.10
CA LEU A 404 25.51 5.29 -2.56
C LEU A 404 26.27 6.61 -2.48
N LYS A 405 25.63 7.72 -2.86
CA LYS A 405 26.18 9.07 -2.76
C LYS A 405 26.51 9.45 -1.30
N TYR A 406 25.60 9.21 -0.35
CA TYR A 406 25.76 9.65 1.04
C TYR A 406 26.76 8.80 1.83
N ILE A 407 26.86 7.50 1.56
CA ILE A 407 27.80 6.63 2.26
C ILE A 407 29.22 6.67 1.68
N ARG A 408 29.39 7.19 0.46
CA ARG A 408 30.68 7.23 -0.23
C ARG A 408 31.85 7.77 0.61
N PRO A 409 31.73 8.89 1.36
CA PRO A 409 32.82 9.37 2.20
C PRO A 409 33.22 8.39 3.32
N ILE A 410 32.26 7.63 3.83
CA ILE A 410 32.48 6.63 4.90
C ILE A 410 33.19 5.41 4.31
N VAL A 411 32.72 4.91 3.16
CA VAL A 411 33.36 3.81 2.43
C VAL A 411 34.82 4.13 2.13
N LYS A 412 35.11 5.34 1.59
CA LYS A 412 36.49 5.78 1.31
C LYS A 412 37.34 5.87 2.59
N ARG A 413 36.80 6.42 3.68
CA ARG A 413 37.50 6.56 4.97
C ARG A 413 37.94 5.21 5.54
N TYR A 414 37.10 4.19 5.42
CA TYR A 414 37.36 2.86 5.99
C TYR A 414 37.93 1.85 4.99
N ARG A 415 38.21 2.28 3.75
CA ARG A 415 38.73 1.43 2.65
C ARG A 415 37.89 0.15 2.46
N LEU A 416 36.55 0.29 2.51
CA LEU A 416 35.64 -0.85 2.38
C LEU A 416 35.47 -1.26 0.92
N ASP A 417 35.45 -2.57 0.67
CA ASP A 417 35.01 -3.13 -0.61
C ASP A 417 33.48 -3.20 -0.64
N VAL A 418 32.85 -2.65 -1.68
CA VAL A 418 31.38 -2.49 -1.73
C VAL A 418 30.79 -3.32 -2.85
N ASP A 419 29.85 -4.19 -2.49
CA ASP A 419 28.97 -4.87 -3.41
C ASP A 419 27.54 -4.33 -3.21
N ALA A 420 27.03 -3.58 -4.18
CA ALA A 420 25.75 -2.91 -4.05
C ALA A 420 24.83 -3.15 -5.25
N PHE A 421 23.60 -3.58 -4.95
CA PHE A 421 22.49 -3.68 -5.90
C PHE A 421 22.85 -4.40 -7.21
N ASP A 422 23.59 -5.51 -7.12
CA ASP A 422 24.03 -6.32 -8.26
C ASP A 422 24.83 -5.54 -9.32
N GLY A 423 25.59 -4.53 -8.90
CA GLY A 423 26.45 -3.73 -9.78
C GLY A 423 25.71 -2.64 -10.57
N GLN A 424 24.45 -2.35 -10.25
CA GLN A 424 23.69 -1.28 -10.91
C GLN A 424 24.19 0.12 -10.49
N THR A 425 24.35 1.00 -11.48
CA THR A 425 24.96 2.33 -11.31
C THR A 425 23.95 3.44 -11.04
N PHE A 426 22.67 3.21 -11.36
CA PHE A 426 21.57 4.17 -11.25
C PHE A 426 21.86 5.56 -11.85
N GLY A 427 22.73 5.64 -12.87
CA GLY A 427 23.09 6.90 -13.53
C GLY A 427 24.18 7.72 -12.82
N LEU A 428 24.88 7.13 -11.84
CA LEU A 428 26.15 7.66 -11.33
C LEU A 428 27.27 7.37 -12.32
N GLY A 429 28.16 8.33 -12.52
CA GLY A 429 29.36 8.14 -13.34
C GLY A 429 30.36 7.15 -12.70
N PRO A 430 31.32 6.61 -13.48
CA PRO A 430 32.40 5.77 -12.93
C PRO A 430 33.11 6.44 -11.75
N ASP A 431 33.49 7.71 -11.89
CA ASP A 431 34.13 8.50 -10.82
C ASP A 431 33.23 8.72 -9.59
N GLU A 432 31.91 8.55 -9.71
CA GLU A 432 30.96 8.66 -8.59
C GLU A 432 30.75 7.32 -7.87
N LEU A 433 31.02 6.22 -8.57
CA LEU A 433 30.97 4.83 -8.09
C LEU A 433 32.34 4.27 -7.72
N GLU A 434 33.42 4.98 -8.07
CA GLU A 434 34.74 4.70 -7.55
C GLU A 434 34.76 5.00 -6.05
N PHE A 435 34.52 3.92 -5.31
CA PHE A 435 34.84 3.74 -3.90
C PHE A 435 36.35 3.55 -3.67
N GLY A 436 37.14 3.58 -4.75
CA GLY A 436 38.58 3.45 -4.76
C GLY A 436 39.27 4.39 -3.77
N SER A 437 40.26 3.84 -3.08
CA SER A 437 41.20 4.57 -2.23
C SER A 437 42.07 5.47 -3.11
N ASP A 438 41.93 6.79 -2.98
CA ASP A 438 42.91 7.73 -3.56
C ASP A 438 44.24 7.74 -2.76
N ASP A 439 44.39 6.87 -1.78
CA ASP A 439 45.56 6.83 -0.90
C ASP A 439 46.42 5.59 -1.17
N ASN A 440 47.39 5.76 -2.08
CA ASN A 440 48.73 5.22 -1.87
C ASN A 440 49.48 6.16 -0.89
N GLY A 441 48.82 6.56 0.20
CA GLY A 441 49.42 7.34 1.26
C GLY A 441 50.50 6.49 1.89
N ASP A 442 51.73 6.97 1.86
CA ASP A 442 52.85 6.39 2.58
C ASP A 442 52.40 6.06 4.01
N ASP A 443 52.62 4.82 4.42
CA ASP A 443 52.56 4.36 5.81
C ASP A 443 53.38 5.33 6.66
N ASP A 444 52.71 6.33 7.23
CA ASP A 444 53.31 7.34 8.08
C ASP A 444 53.54 6.81 9.51
N GLY A 445 53.34 5.50 9.71
CA GLY A 445 53.73 4.77 10.92
C GLY A 445 52.89 5.12 12.14
N PHE A 446 51.72 5.77 11.97
CA PHE A 446 50.79 5.96 13.08
C PHE A 446 50.09 4.64 13.42
N TYR A 447 50.20 4.22 14.68
CA TYR A 447 49.63 2.99 15.25
C TYR A 447 48.09 2.84 15.08
N TYR A 448 47.42 3.84 14.53
CA TYR A 448 45.97 3.92 14.38
C TYR A 448 45.47 3.89 12.92
N ASP A 449 46.35 3.74 11.91
CA ASP A 449 45.88 3.38 10.55
C ASP A 449 45.54 1.88 10.52
N VAL A 450 44.24 1.57 10.54
CA VAL A 450 43.74 0.20 10.59
C VAL A 450 43.22 -0.18 9.21
N ASN A 451 43.82 -1.21 8.60
CA ASN A 451 43.20 -1.89 7.48
C ASN A 451 42.11 -2.83 8.01
N TYR A 452 40.86 -2.39 7.98
CA TYR A 452 39.71 -3.15 8.45
C TYR A 452 39.39 -4.38 7.60
N ASN A 453 40.02 -4.53 6.41
CA ASN A 453 39.71 -5.56 5.41
C ASN A 453 38.19 -5.76 5.23
N GLY A 454 37.47 -4.65 5.18
CA GLY A 454 36.03 -4.63 5.35
C GLY A 454 35.29 -4.77 4.04
N THR A 455 34.19 -5.52 4.04
CA THR A 455 33.26 -5.60 2.91
C THR A 455 31.89 -5.09 3.33
N LEU A 456 31.22 -4.34 2.45
CA LEU A 456 29.87 -3.83 2.66
C LEU A 456 28.97 -4.31 1.52
N ALA A 457 28.07 -5.24 1.83
CA ALA A 457 27.04 -5.68 0.91
C ALA A 457 25.78 -4.83 1.08
N ILE A 458 25.17 -4.38 -0.02
CA ILE A 458 23.94 -3.58 -0.02
C ILE A 458 22.95 -4.15 -1.02
N TRP A 459 21.74 -4.48 -0.57
CA TRP A 459 20.69 -4.99 -1.45
C TRP A 459 19.33 -4.44 -1.05
N SER A 460 18.35 -4.65 -1.92
CA SER A 460 16.98 -4.22 -1.70
C SER A 460 16.01 -5.39 -1.68
N THR A 461 14.97 -5.26 -0.86
CA THR A 461 13.85 -6.21 -0.83
C THR A 461 12.52 -5.47 -0.91
N GLN A 462 11.46 -6.22 -1.24
CA GLN A 462 10.07 -5.74 -1.23
C GLN A 462 9.78 -4.54 -2.15
N GLU A 463 10.57 -4.35 -3.21
CA GLU A 463 10.40 -3.21 -4.13
C GLU A 463 9.01 -3.16 -4.75
N THR A 464 8.29 -2.09 -4.42
CA THR A 464 6.97 -1.76 -4.97
C THR A 464 7.02 -0.34 -5.46
N GLN A 465 6.79 -0.11 -6.76
CA GLN A 465 6.74 1.25 -7.31
C GLN A 465 5.51 1.99 -6.76
N PRO A 466 5.54 3.34 -6.67
CA PRO A 466 4.34 4.12 -6.37
C PRO A 466 3.19 3.71 -7.30
N ALA A 467 2.02 3.42 -6.73
CA ALA A 467 0.88 2.98 -7.51
C ALA A 467 0.40 4.11 -8.42
N HIS A 468 0.01 3.75 -9.65
CA HIS A 468 -0.60 4.71 -10.56
C HIS A 468 -1.85 5.34 -9.92
N THR A 469 -2.13 6.61 -10.24
CA THR A 469 -3.33 7.27 -9.74
C THR A 469 -4.57 6.77 -10.47
N SER A 470 -5.49 6.16 -9.74
CA SER A 470 -6.80 5.73 -10.24
C SER A 470 -7.65 6.93 -10.66
N PRO A 471 -8.51 6.79 -11.70
CA PRO A 471 -9.39 7.86 -12.13
C PRO A 471 -10.34 8.33 -11.01
N THR A 472 -10.39 9.65 -10.78
CA THR A 472 -11.34 10.33 -9.88
C THR A 472 -12.46 11.05 -10.63
N SER A 473 -12.79 10.54 -11.83
CA SER A 473 -13.90 10.99 -12.65
C SER A 473 -14.35 9.89 -13.61
N GLY A 474 -15.57 10.01 -14.16
CA GLY A 474 -16.13 9.08 -15.12
C GLY A 474 -16.94 7.98 -14.46
N LYS A 475 -17.62 7.15 -15.28
CA LYS A 475 -18.73 6.29 -14.84
C LYS A 475 -18.43 5.41 -13.61
N VAL A 476 -17.23 4.86 -13.50
CA VAL A 476 -16.85 4.00 -12.37
C VAL A 476 -16.69 4.82 -11.09
N TRP A 477 -15.91 5.91 -11.14
CA TRP A 477 -15.76 6.83 -10.02
C TRP A 477 -17.08 7.47 -9.62
N ASP A 478 -17.90 7.92 -10.59
CA ASP A 478 -19.18 8.57 -10.34
C ASP A 478 -20.14 7.63 -9.61
N LEU A 479 -20.11 6.34 -9.96
CA LEU A 479 -20.91 5.31 -9.29
C LEU A 479 -20.39 5.02 -7.88
N PHE A 480 -19.07 4.85 -7.71
CA PHE A 480 -18.42 4.60 -6.43
C PHE A 480 -18.61 5.77 -5.44
N SER A 481 -18.19 6.98 -5.84
CA SER A 481 -18.32 8.20 -5.03
C SER A 481 -19.78 8.62 -4.83
N GLY A 482 -20.65 8.40 -5.81
CA GLY A 482 -22.09 8.58 -5.67
C GLY A 482 -22.71 7.65 -4.63
N THR A 483 -22.24 6.40 -4.56
CA THR A 483 -22.65 5.43 -3.52
C THR A 483 -22.18 5.89 -2.14
N ILE A 484 -20.93 6.33 -2.00
CA ILE A 484 -20.42 6.91 -0.74
C ILE A 484 -21.30 8.08 -0.27
N GLN A 485 -21.66 8.99 -1.18
CA GLN A 485 -22.55 10.11 -0.86
C GLN A 485 -23.94 9.64 -0.40
N HIS A 486 -24.47 8.57 -0.99
CA HIS A 486 -25.75 8.00 -0.58
C HIS A 486 -25.67 7.40 0.83
N THR A 487 -24.71 6.50 1.05
CA THR A 487 -24.60 5.73 2.30
C THR A 487 -24.32 6.61 3.51
N PHE A 488 -23.46 7.64 3.37
CA PHE A 488 -23.03 8.47 4.50
C PHE A 488 -23.67 9.87 4.54
N GLY A 489 -24.46 10.21 3.51
CA GLY A 489 -25.12 11.50 3.39
C GLY A 489 -26.39 11.60 4.22
N SER A 490 -26.77 12.83 4.55
CA SER A 490 -28.10 13.13 5.10
C SER A 490 -28.57 14.51 4.66
N LYS A 491 -29.83 14.86 4.93
CA LYS A 491 -30.37 16.21 4.62
C LYS A 491 -29.55 17.36 5.23
N HIS A 492 -28.83 17.11 6.32
CA HIS A 492 -28.09 18.12 7.08
C HIS A 492 -26.57 17.93 7.05
N ARG A 493 -26.07 16.91 6.36
CA ARG A 493 -24.65 16.59 6.35
C ARG A 493 -24.22 16.24 4.94
N LYS A 494 -23.39 17.10 4.36
CA LYS A 494 -22.82 16.89 3.04
C LYS A 494 -21.67 15.89 3.12
N VAL A 495 -21.59 15.00 2.14
CA VAL A 495 -20.45 14.10 1.95
C VAL A 495 -19.68 14.53 0.72
N VAL A 496 -18.36 14.62 0.83
CA VAL A 496 -17.42 15.00 -0.21
C VAL A 496 -16.45 13.84 -0.40
N PRO A 497 -16.71 12.91 -1.33
CA PRO A 497 -15.73 11.92 -1.73
C PRO A 497 -14.62 12.61 -2.51
N VAL A 498 -13.37 12.42 -2.08
CA VAL A 498 -12.19 12.92 -2.78
C VAL A 498 -11.06 11.92 -2.64
N GLY A 499 -10.43 11.59 -3.77
CA GLY A 499 -9.32 10.65 -3.79
C GLY A 499 -8.12 11.17 -3.00
N GLU A 500 -7.42 10.27 -2.33
CA GLU A 500 -6.25 10.60 -1.51
C GLU A 500 -5.06 9.66 -1.80
N LEU A 501 -3.88 10.03 -1.33
CA LEU A 501 -2.68 9.19 -1.34
C LEU A 501 -2.54 8.43 -0.02
N MET A 502 -2.38 7.11 -0.09
CA MET A 502 -2.03 6.28 1.06
C MET A 502 -0.51 6.20 1.25
N THR A 503 -0.07 6.20 2.51
CA THR A 503 1.36 6.08 2.84
C THR A 503 1.86 4.64 2.93
N GLY A 504 0.98 3.71 3.31
CA GLY A 504 1.21 2.28 3.26
C GLY A 504 0.81 1.69 1.91
N ASN A 505 0.95 0.36 1.79
CA ASN A 505 0.55 -0.41 0.62
C ASN A 505 -0.33 -1.56 1.08
N THR A 506 -1.38 -1.90 0.34
CA THR A 506 -2.21 -3.10 0.56
C THR A 506 -1.89 -4.19 -0.46
N ASP A 507 -2.66 -5.28 -0.45
CA ASP A 507 -2.69 -6.34 -1.45
C ASP A 507 -2.92 -5.82 -2.88
N THR A 508 -3.59 -4.68 -3.05
CA THR A 508 -3.82 -4.02 -4.34
C THR A 508 -2.57 -3.80 -5.20
N ARG A 509 -1.37 -3.74 -4.60
CA ARG A 509 -0.11 -3.65 -5.35
C ARG A 509 0.08 -4.82 -6.33
N HIS A 510 -0.52 -5.97 -6.04
CA HIS A 510 -0.47 -7.18 -6.87
C HIS A 510 -1.53 -7.18 -7.98
N TYR A 511 -2.58 -6.36 -7.85
CA TYR A 511 -3.73 -6.38 -8.76
C TYR A 511 -3.76 -5.23 -9.79
N LEU A 512 -2.69 -4.43 -9.89
CA LEU A 512 -2.65 -3.21 -10.71
C LEU A 512 -2.83 -3.45 -12.22
N ASP A 513 -2.56 -4.67 -12.70
CA ASP A 513 -2.72 -5.05 -14.11
C ASP A 513 -4.16 -5.45 -14.48
N LEU A 514 -5.02 -5.74 -13.49
CA LEU A 514 -6.41 -6.14 -13.70
C LEU A 514 -7.34 -4.97 -14.03
N THR A 515 -7.03 -3.75 -13.62
CA THR A 515 -7.79 -2.53 -13.96
C THR A 515 -7.05 -1.26 -13.54
N ARG A 516 -7.41 -0.13 -14.17
CA ARG A 516 -6.98 1.21 -13.69
C ARG A 516 -7.87 1.79 -12.59
N ASN A 517 -9.02 1.18 -12.32
CA ASN A 517 -9.96 1.66 -11.29
C ASN A 517 -9.72 0.91 -9.98
N VAL A 518 -8.61 1.23 -9.31
CA VAL A 518 -8.22 0.59 -8.04
C VAL A 518 -8.42 1.57 -6.89
N TYR A 519 -9.39 1.31 -6.03
CA TYR A 519 -9.72 2.15 -4.89
C TYR A 519 -9.50 1.41 -3.58
N ARG A 520 -9.13 2.15 -2.54
CA ARG A 520 -8.82 1.62 -1.20
C ARG A 520 -9.64 2.39 -0.19
N PHE A 521 -10.64 1.75 0.41
CA PHE A 521 -11.59 2.46 1.25
C PHE A 521 -12.28 1.54 2.24
N VAL A 522 -11.84 1.61 3.49
CA VAL A 522 -12.61 1.17 4.65
C VAL A 522 -13.39 2.38 5.17
N PRO A 523 -14.74 2.35 5.15
CA PRO A 523 -15.56 3.52 5.48
C PRO A 523 -15.73 3.74 7.00
N THR A 524 -14.65 3.65 7.76
CA THR A 524 -14.64 3.92 9.20
C THR A 524 -14.52 5.41 9.47
N ARG A 525 -15.13 5.89 10.56
CA ARG A 525 -14.98 7.29 10.97
C ARG A 525 -13.70 7.47 11.77
N GLN A 526 -13.15 8.68 11.72
CA GLN A 526 -12.00 9.04 12.53
C GLN A 526 -12.25 8.76 14.01
N GLY A 527 -11.40 7.93 14.62
CA GLY A 527 -11.50 7.53 16.03
C GLY A 527 -12.42 6.34 16.32
N GLU A 528 -13.03 5.74 15.29
CA GLU A 528 -13.88 4.55 15.44
C GLU A 528 -13.15 3.25 15.07
N SER A 529 -12.04 3.33 14.34
CA SER A 529 -11.00 2.31 14.24
C SER A 529 -9.78 2.78 15.04
N ILE A 530 -9.29 1.96 15.97
CA ILE A 530 -8.27 2.36 16.94
C ILE A 530 -7.18 1.29 17.04
N ASN A 531 -5.93 1.74 17.11
CA ASN A 531 -4.76 0.92 17.46
C ASN A 531 -4.46 -0.25 16.50
N ILE A 532 -4.68 -0.05 15.20
CA ILE A 532 -4.16 -0.95 14.16
C ILE A 532 -2.66 -1.21 14.41
N HIS A 533 -2.25 -2.48 14.26
CA HIS A 533 -0.90 -2.99 14.51
C HIS A 533 -0.34 -2.84 15.93
N THR A 534 -1.12 -2.36 16.91
CA THR A 534 -0.66 -2.23 18.30
C THR A 534 -1.64 -2.80 19.31
N VAL A 535 -1.30 -2.66 20.59
CA VAL A 535 -2.09 -3.19 21.72
C VAL A 535 -3.48 -2.56 21.75
N ASN A 536 -4.47 -3.34 22.14
CA ASN A 536 -5.86 -2.88 22.29
C ASN A 536 -6.52 -2.43 20.97
N GLU A 537 -6.16 -3.06 19.85
CA GLU A 537 -6.87 -2.90 18.59
C GLU A 537 -8.37 -3.17 18.78
N ARG A 538 -9.20 -2.28 18.22
CA ARG A 538 -10.66 -2.36 18.30
C ARG A 538 -11.36 -1.56 17.22
N ILE A 539 -12.58 -1.95 16.91
CA ILE A 539 -13.49 -1.28 15.97
C ILE A 539 -14.84 -0.95 16.65
N ASP A 540 -15.37 0.24 16.42
CA ASP A 540 -16.76 0.57 16.78
C ASP A 540 -17.71 -0.22 15.87
N MET A 541 -18.61 -0.99 16.47
CA MET A 541 -19.47 -1.89 15.73
C MET A 541 -20.56 -1.17 14.91
N HIS A 542 -20.84 0.11 15.18
CA HIS A 542 -21.63 0.95 14.28
C HIS A 542 -20.83 1.33 13.03
N SER A 543 -19.53 1.60 13.15
CA SER A 543 -18.62 1.81 12.00
C SER A 543 -18.51 0.54 11.14
N HIS A 544 -18.44 -0.64 11.77
CA HIS A 544 -18.49 -1.92 11.06
C HIS A 544 -19.82 -2.09 10.28
N MET A 545 -20.96 -1.79 10.91
CA MET A 545 -22.26 -1.83 10.22
C MET A 545 -22.36 -0.80 9.08
N ASP A 546 -21.77 0.39 9.24
CA ASP A 546 -21.65 1.40 8.19
C ASP A 546 -20.88 0.85 6.97
N ALA A 547 -19.84 0.02 7.18
CA ALA A 547 -19.16 -0.71 6.11
C ALA A 547 -20.06 -1.74 5.42
N CYS A 548 -20.83 -2.53 6.19
CA CYS A 548 -21.81 -3.47 5.62
C CYS A 548 -22.83 -2.75 4.72
N ARG A 549 -23.34 -1.58 5.16
CA ARG A 549 -24.28 -0.78 4.36
C ARG A 549 -23.66 -0.33 3.05
N PHE A 550 -22.43 0.19 3.13
CA PHE A 550 -21.72 0.68 1.96
C PHE A 550 -21.47 -0.44 0.93
N TYR A 551 -20.95 -1.58 1.35
CA TYR A 551 -20.69 -2.69 0.43
C TYR A 551 -21.98 -3.25 -0.19
N TYR A 552 -23.06 -3.33 0.59
CA TYR A 552 -24.37 -3.75 0.09
C TYR A 552 -24.90 -2.80 -0.99
N ASP A 553 -24.87 -1.49 -0.73
CA ASP A 553 -25.32 -0.47 -1.70
C ASP A 553 -24.41 -0.43 -2.94
N LEU A 554 -23.09 -0.59 -2.75
CA LEU A 554 -22.11 -0.60 -3.82
C LEU A 554 -22.35 -1.76 -4.78
N VAL A 555 -22.52 -2.98 -4.26
CA VAL A 555 -22.80 -4.15 -5.08
C VAL A 555 -24.10 -3.95 -5.87
N ARG A 556 -25.18 -3.49 -5.22
CA ARG A 556 -26.46 -3.22 -5.91
C ARG A 556 -26.36 -2.14 -6.97
N ASN A 557 -25.58 -1.09 -6.72
CA ASN A 557 -25.36 -0.01 -7.67
C ASN A 557 -24.55 -0.47 -8.89
N PHE A 558 -23.52 -1.29 -8.70
CA PHE A 558 -22.77 -1.89 -9.81
C PHE A 558 -23.59 -2.91 -10.60
N ASP A 559 -24.44 -3.68 -9.93
CA ASP A 559 -25.30 -4.71 -10.53
C ASP A 559 -26.23 -4.13 -11.61
N ARG A 560 -26.79 -2.94 -11.36
CA ARG A 560 -27.67 -2.27 -12.33
C ARG A 560 -26.95 -1.40 -13.36
N SER A 561 -25.64 -1.20 -13.22
CA SER A 561 -24.88 -0.25 -14.04
C SER A 561 -24.17 -0.91 -15.22
N ASP A 562 -23.98 -0.14 -16.29
CA ASP A 562 -23.08 -0.49 -17.39
C ASP A 562 -21.68 0.15 -17.22
N ALA A 563 -21.32 0.58 -15.99
CA ALA A 563 -20.02 1.17 -15.71
C ALA A 563 -18.90 0.14 -15.97
N GLY A 564 -17.82 0.51 -16.65
CA GLY A 564 -16.75 -0.44 -17.01
C GLY A 564 -17.11 -1.42 -18.14
N LYS A 565 -18.21 -1.21 -18.87
CA LYS A 565 -18.48 -1.95 -20.12
C LYS A 565 -17.41 -1.64 -21.16
N THR A 566 -16.87 -2.67 -21.81
CA THR A 566 -15.91 -2.54 -22.91
C THR A 566 -16.58 -1.80 -24.07
N SER A 567 -16.17 -0.58 -24.34
CA SER A 567 -16.55 0.12 -25.57
C SER A 567 -15.74 -0.45 -26.74
N TRP A 568 -16.17 -1.58 -27.30
CA TRP A 568 -15.70 -2.03 -28.60
C TRP A 568 -16.83 -1.90 -29.63
N GLY A 569 -16.83 -0.74 -30.27
CA GLY A 569 -17.21 -0.60 -31.66
C GLY A 569 -15.99 -0.06 -32.39
N TYR A 570 -15.07 -0.94 -32.80
CA TYR A 570 -14.23 -0.63 -33.94
C TYR A 570 -15.15 -0.63 -35.16
N ASN A 571 -15.43 0.56 -35.69
CA ASN A 571 -15.81 0.75 -37.08
C ASN A 571 -15.21 2.08 -37.53
N GLU A 572 -14.22 1.96 -38.42
CA GLU A 572 -13.88 2.88 -39.52
C GLU A 572 -13.62 4.37 -39.18
N LEU A 573 -12.34 4.77 -39.09
CA LEU A 573 -11.56 5.35 -40.20
C LEU A 573 -10.09 5.57 -39.80
#